data_AF-D0A9Q0-F1
#
_entry.id   AF-D0A9Q0-F1
#
_cell.length_a   1.000
_cell.length_b   1.000
_cell.length_c   1.000
_cell.angle_alpha   90.00
_cell.angle_beta   90.00
_cell.angle_gamma   90.00
#
_symmetry.space_group_name_H-M   'P 1'
#
loop_
_entity.id
_entity.type
_entity.pdbx_description
1 polymer ?
#
loop_
_entity_poly.entity_id
_entity_poly.type
_entity_poly.pdbx_seq_one_letter_code
_entity_poly.pdbx_strand_id
1 'polypeptide(L)'
;MFFVTPRALATITAPQVLAVVRSKLGGSRAAANKIIVDVRSTGEVAATGLIPTAVNIPLKALPAALSDEVDEEEFVKTFGHPKPRKDEAELIFYCERGVRSATATEIAEGLGYRYVKNFVGSFAEWRECYGGAPFDDADGCKG
;
A
#
# COMPACT_ATOMS: atom_id res chain seq x y z
N MET A 1 0.93 4.00 33.22
CA MET A 1 1.14 2.73 32.51
C MET A 1 0.10 2.68 31.39
N PHE A 2 0.45 3.13 30.19
CA PHE A 2 -0.48 3.11 29.06
C PHE A 2 -0.49 1.68 28.50
N PHE A 3 -1.56 0.96 28.75
CA PHE A 3 -1.83 -0.30 28.06
C PHE A 3 -2.15 0.05 26.60
N VAL A 4 -1.16 -0.04 25.72
CA VAL A 4 -1.42 -0.04 24.28
C VAL A 4 -2.03 -1.39 23.97
N THR A 5 -3.35 -1.45 23.81
CA THR A 5 -4.02 -2.64 23.29
C THR A 5 -3.43 -2.96 21.91
N PRO A 6 -3.07 -4.22 21.61
CA PRO A 6 -2.68 -4.58 20.25
C PRO A 6 -3.87 -4.30 19.34
N ARG A 7 -3.69 -3.33 18.44
CA ARG A 7 -4.68 -3.03 17.40
C ARG A 7 -4.62 -4.18 16.41
N ALA A 8 -5.76 -4.84 16.17
CA ALA A 8 -5.83 -5.83 15.09
C ALA A 8 -5.44 -5.15 13.77
N LEU A 9 -4.56 -5.78 12.99
CA LEU A 9 -4.14 -5.28 11.68
C LEU A 9 -5.39 -5.03 10.84
N ALA A 10 -5.66 -3.78 10.49
CA ALA A 10 -6.82 -3.45 9.67
C ALA A 10 -6.58 -4.03 8.26
N THR A 11 -7.51 -4.84 7.76
CA THR A 11 -7.42 -5.41 6.42
C THR A 11 -8.25 -4.64 5.42
N ILE A 12 -7.93 -4.79 4.13
CA ILE A 12 -8.68 -4.23 3.01
C ILE A 12 -8.86 -5.31 1.93
N THR A 13 -9.99 -5.30 1.22
CA THR A 13 -10.30 -6.28 0.17
C THR A 13 -9.93 -5.75 -1.22
N ALA A 14 -9.78 -6.64 -2.20
CA ALA A 14 -9.47 -6.26 -3.57
C ALA A 14 -10.48 -5.26 -4.19
N PRO A 15 -11.81 -5.39 -4.04
CA PRO A 15 -12.77 -4.38 -4.51
C PRO A 15 -12.58 -3.00 -3.85
N GLN A 16 -12.21 -2.97 -2.56
CA GLN A 16 -11.92 -1.72 -1.86
C GLN A 16 -10.63 -1.07 -2.39
N VAL A 17 -9.59 -1.87 -2.67
CA VAL A 17 -8.37 -1.37 -3.32
C VAL A 17 -8.69 -0.82 -4.71
N LEU A 18 -9.50 -1.52 -5.51
CA LEU A 18 -9.94 -1.03 -6.82
C LEU A 18 -10.67 0.32 -6.72
N ALA A 19 -11.54 0.50 -5.73
CA ALA A 19 -12.23 1.77 -5.51
C ALA A 19 -11.24 2.92 -5.21
N VAL A 20 -10.16 2.66 -4.46
CA VAL A 20 -9.08 3.63 -4.23
C VAL A 20 -8.36 3.96 -5.53
N VAL A 21 -8.00 2.94 -6.32
CA VAL A 21 -7.34 3.11 -7.62
C VAL A 21 -8.19 3.96 -8.56
N ARG A 22 -9.48 3.61 -8.75
CA ARG A 22 -10.42 4.37 -9.58
C ARG A 22 -10.55 5.82 -9.11
N SER A 23 -10.66 6.04 -7.80
CA SER A 23 -10.78 7.38 -7.22
C SER A 23 -9.53 8.23 -7.46
N LYS A 24 -8.33 7.62 -7.39
CA LYS A 24 -7.07 8.31 -7.69
C LYS A 24 -6.94 8.65 -9.17
N LEU A 25 -7.25 7.71 -10.06
CA LEU A 25 -7.22 7.93 -11.51
C LEU A 25 -8.24 9.00 -11.93
N GLY A 26 -9.39 9.07 -11.25
CA GLY A 26 -10.39 10.12 -11.44
C GLY A 26 -10.06 11.49 -10.81
N GLY A 27 -8.87 11.67 -10.21
CA GLY A 27 -8.42 12.94 -9.65
C GLY A 27 -9.11 13.36 -8.34
N SER A 28 -9.72 12.42 -7.61
CA SER A 28 -10.41 12.75 -6.35
C SER A 28 -9.43 13.19 -5.26
N ARG A 29 -9.63 14.39 -4.70
CA ARG A 29 -8.88 14.88 -3.53
C ARG A 29 -9.04 13.98 -2.30
N ALA A 30 -10.18 13.33 -2.12
CA ALA A 30 -10.40 12.41 -1.01
C ALA A 30 -9.51 11.16 -1.08
N ALA A 31 -9.02 10.80 -2.28
CA ALA A 31 -8.11 9.69 -2.49
C ALA A 31 -6.63 10.14 -2.58
N ALA A 32 -6.33 11.43 -2.51
CA ALA A 32 -4.97 11.96 -2.55
C ALA A 32 -4.14 11.46 -1.35
N ASN A 33 -4.74 11.44 -0.16
CA ASN A 33 -4.09 11.02 1.08
C ASN A 33 -4.00 9.50 1.26
N LYS A 34 -4.60 8.70 0.37
CA LYS A 34 -4.48 7.24 0.38
C LYS A 34 -3.26 6.87 -0.44
N ILE A 35 -2.43 5.91 -0.01
CA ILE A 35 -1.23 5.51 -0.75
C ILE A 35 -1.19 3.99 -0.77
N ILE A 36 -1.07 3.43 -1.97
CA ILE A 36 -0.92 1.99 -2.16
C ILE A 36 0.58 1.71 -2.28
N VAL A 37 1.11 0.86 -1.41
CA VAL A 37 2.55 0.59 -1.31
C VAL A 37 2.81 -0.88 -1.62
N ASP A 38 3.58 -1.11 -2.69
CA ASP A 38 4.10 -2.43 -3.04
C ASP A 38 5.42 -2.67 -2.31
N VAL A 39 5.47 -3.69 -1.44
CA VAL A 39 6.69 -4.04 -0.69
C VAL A 39 7.51 -5.18 -1.31
N ARG A 40 7.18 -5.59 -2.53
CA ARG A 40 7.98 -6.53 -3.33
C ARG A 40 9.30 -5.90 -3.77
N SER A 41 10.20 -6.74 -4.26
CA SER A 41 11.45 -6.26 -4.85
C SER A 41 11.20 -5.50 -6.15
N THR A 42 12.09 -4.57 -6.47
CA THR A 42 12.06 -3.82 -7.74
C THR A 42 12.13 -4.75 -8.96
N GLY A 43 12.81 -5.91 -8.85
CA GLY A 43 12.86 -6.92 -9.90
C GLY A 43 11.52 -7.62 -10.16
N GLU A 44 10.78 -8.00 -9.10
CA GLU A 44 9.41 -8.55 -9.23
C GLU A 44 8.47 -7.54 -9.89
N VAL A 45 8.57 -6.28 -9.46
CA VAL A 45 7.80 -5.16 -9.99
C VAL A 45 8.11 -4.91 -11.47
N ALA A 46 9.38 -4.91 -11.86
CA ALA A 46 9.78 -4.72 -13.25
C ALA A 46 9.28 -5.85 -14.18
N ALA A 47 9.19 -7.08 -13.67
CA ALA A 47 8.76 -8.24 -14.46
C ALA A 47 7.24 -8.36 -14.58
N THR A 48 6.49 -7.99 -13.52
CA THR A 48 5.05 -8.27 -13.42
C THR A 48 4.16 -7.04 -13.42
N GLY A 49 4.74 -5.85 -13.26
CA GLY A 49 4.03 -4.60 -13.07
C GLY A 49 3.57 -4.37 -11.63
N LEU A 50 2.75 -3.34 -11.47
CA LEU A 50 2.23 -2.82 -10.21
C LEU A 50 0.71 -2.71 -10.27
N ILE A 51 0.06 -2.73 -9.11
CA ILE A 51 -1.29 -2.15 -8.99
C ILE A 51 -1.22 -0.69 -9.45
N PRO A 52 -2.14 -0.21 -10.32
CA PRO A 52 -2.09 1.17 -10.80
C PRO A 52 -2.10 2.16 -9.63
N THR A 53 -1.37 3.27 -9.78
CA THR A 53 -1.18 4.31 -8.74
C THR A 53 -0.37 3.89 -7.51
N ALA A 54 0.10 2.64 -7.44
CA ALA A 54 0.95 2.18 -6.36
C ALA A 54 2.40 2.68 -6.48
N VAL A 55 3.05 2.82 -5.34
CA VAL A 55 4.48 3.14 -5.20
C VAL A 55 5.21 1.90 -4.72
N ASN A 56 6.35 1.56 -5.33
CA ASN A 56 7.17 0.46 -4.86
C ASN A 56 8.16 0.94 -3.78
N ILE A 57 8.02 0.41 -2.57
CA ILE A 57 8.95 0.60 -1.45
C ILE A 57 9.29 -0.79 -0.92
N PRO A 58 10.38 -1.42 -1.39
CA PRO A 58 10.73 -2.78 -0.99
C PRO A 58 10.80 -2.95 0.52
N LEU A 59 10.31 -4.08 1.05
CA LEU A 59 10.22 -4.31 2.50
C LEU A 59 11.53 -4.02 3.26
N LYS A 60 12.69 -4.30 2.65
CA LYS A 60 14.00 -4.04 3.26
C LYS A 60 14.30 -2.54 3.45
N ALA A 61 13.80 -1.69 2.57
CA ALA A 61 13.97 -0.25 2.62
C ALA A 61 12.87 0.45 3.42
N LEU A 62 11.73 -0.23 3.63
CA LEU A 62 10.54 0.35 4.26
C LEU A 62 10.79 0.99 5.64
N PRO A 63 11.52 0.36 6.60
CA PRO A 63 11.74 0.96 7.91
C PRO A 63 12.48 2.29 7.83
N ALA A 64 13.51 2.37 6.97
CA ALA A 64 14.27 3.59 6.75
C ALA A 64 13.44 4.64 5.99
N ALA A 65 12.77 4.23 4.92
CA ALA A 65 11.96 5.13 4.09
C ALA A 65 10.82 5.81 4.88
N LEU A 66 10.25 5.12 5.86
CA LEU A 66 9.17 5.64 6.71
C LEU A 66 9.67 6.22 8.06
N SER A 67 10.97 6.16 8.36
CA SER A 67 11.52 6.74 9.58
C SER A 67 11.49 8.26 9.53
N ASP A 68 11.64 8.92 10.68
CA ASP A 68 11.76 10.39 10.74
C ASP A 68 13.14 10.89 10.27
N GLU A 69 14.08 9.99 9.99
CA GLU A 69 15.45 10.32 9.56
C GLU A 69 15.52 10.72 8.08
N VAL A 70 14.64 10.15 7.24
CA VAL A 70 14.56 10.48 5.81
C VAL A 70 13.70 11.72 5.63
N ASP A 71 14.23 12.79 5.05
CA ASP A 71 13.45 14.00 4.78
C ASP A 71 12.50 13.82 3.58
N GLU A 72 11.58 14.77 3.39
CA GLU A 72 10.59 14.69 2.32
C GLU A 72 11.23 14.80 0.92
N GLU A 73 12.30 15.58 0.78
CA GLU A 73 12.98 15.78 -0.51
C GLU A 73 13.71 14.52 -0.97
N GLU A 74 14.41 13.84 -0.05
CA GLU A 74 15.07 12.57 -0.29
C GLU A 74 14.06 11.45 -0.59
N PHE A 75 12.94 11.43 0.15
CA PHE A 75 11.88 10.46 -0.11
C PHE A 75 11.28 10.65 -1.52
N VAL A 76 10.97 11.89 -1.91
CA VAL A 76 10.47 12.21 -3.26
C VAL A 76 11.50 11.86 -4.33
N LYS A 77 12.79 12.16 -4.09
CA LYS A 77 13.87 11.81 -5.02
C LYS A 77 14.02 10.31 -5.23
N THR A 78 13.81 9.52 -4.17
CA THR A 78 14.01 8.07 -4.20
C THR A 78 12.79 7.31 -4.74
N PHE A 79 11.59 7.70 -4.31
CA PHE A 79 10.35 6.98 -4.60
C PHE A 79 9.41 7.70 -5.57
N GLY A 80 9.72 8.95 -5.94
CA GLY A 80 8.90 9.75 -6.85
C GLY A 80 7.53 10.15 -6.29
N HIS A 81 7.34 10.04 -4.98
CA HIS A 81 6.07 10.30 -4.30
C HIS A 81 6.30 11.14 -3.04
N PRO A 82 5.38 12.05 -2.66
CA PRO A 82 5.47 12.77 -1.39
C PRO A 82 5.54 11.81 -0.19
N LYS A 83 6.34 12.16 0.81
CA LYS A 83 6.44 11.35 2.02
C LYS A 83 5.08 11.32 2.74
N PRO A 84 4.58 10.12 3.14
CA PRO A 84 3.29 10.04 3.81
C PRO A 84 3.34 10.66 5.21
N ARG A 85 2.36 11.50 5.52
CA ARG A 85 2.16 12.08 6.85
C ARG A 85 1.51 11.06 7.79
N LYS A 86 2.14 10.80 8.93
CA LYS A 86 1.74 9.76 9.91
C LYS A 86 0.28 9.85 10.38
N ASP A 87 -0.26 11.07 10.44
CA ASP A 87 -1.55 11.39 11.03
C ASP A 87 -2.66 11.70 10.02
N GLU A 88 -2.33 11.68 8.72
CA GLU A 88 -3.27 12.07 7.66
C GLU A 88 -3.34 11.04 6.53
N ALA A 89 -2.21 10.37 6.24
CA ALA A 89 -2.12 9.44 5.13
C ALA A 89 -2.62 8.04 5.51
N GLU A 90 -3.45 7.45 4.64
CA GLU A 90 -3.85 6.04 4.74
C GLU A 90 -2.93 5.19 3.87
N LEU A 91 -2.10 4.35 4.50
CA LEU A 91 -1.17 3.45 3.84
C LEU A 91 -1.82 2.08 3.62
N ILE A 92 -1.81 1.60 2.39
CA ILE A 92 -2.34 0.28 2.01
C ILE A 92 -1.16 -0.56 1.50
N PHE A 93 -0.72 -1.53 2.29
CA PHE A 93 0.41 -2.39 1.95
C PHE A 93 -0.05 -3.65 1.24
N TYR A 94 0.69 -4.02 0.19
CA TYR A 94 0.53 -5.31 -0.48
C TYR A 94 1.89 -5.88 -0.89
N CYS A 95 1.94 -7.20 -1.07
CA CYS A 95 3.11 -7.87 -1.63
C CYS A 95 2.68 -8.87 -2.70
N GLU A 96 3.25 -10.07 -2.75
CA GLU A 96 2.77 -11.11 -3.67
C GLU A 96 1.57 -11.87 -3.11
N ARG A 97 1.61 -12.28 -1.82
CA ARG A 97 0.61 -13.15 -1.17
C ARG A 97 0.34 -12.79 0.31
N GLY A 98 0.44 -11.53 0.70
CA GLY A 98 0.08 -11.06 2.04
C GLY A 98 1.13 -11.17 3.15
N VAL A 99 2.13 -12.07 3.04
CA VAL A 99 3.10 -12.29 4.14
C VAL A 99 3.98 -11.06 4.42
N ARG A 100 4.61 -10.50 3.38
CA ARG A 100 5.50 -9.33 3.52
C ARG A 100 4.71 -8.06 3.85
N SER A 101 3.46 -7.96 3.40
CA SER A 101 2.61 -6.78 3.66
C SER A 101 2.08 -6.75 5.09
N ALA A 102 1.89 -7.91 5.74
CA ALA A 102 1.62 -7.96 7.17
C ALA A 102 2.79 -7.36 7.98
N THR A 103 4.02 -7.79 7.71
CA THR A 103 5.23 -7.22 8.35
C THR A 103 5.39 -5.73 8.05
N ALA A 104 5.12 -5.30 6.81
CA ALA A 104 5.15 -3.88 6.45
C ALA A 104 4.16 -3.04 7.25
N THR A 105 2.97 -3.58 7.50
CA THR A 105 1.92 -2.94 8.29
C THR A 105 2.39 -2.75 9.72
N GLU A 106 2.93 -3.78 10.35
CA GLU A 106 3.49 -3.72 11.71
C GLU A 106 4.63 -2.71 11.83
N ILE A 107 5.54 -2.67 10.84
CA ILE A 107 6.64 -1.68 10.79
C ILE A 107 6.08 -0.27 10.77
N ALA A 108 5.12 0.02 9.88
CA ALA A 108 4.54 1.36 9.77
C ALA A 108 3.78 1.77 11.03
N GLU A 109 3.01 0.87 11.64
CA GLU A 109 2.35 1.12 12.92
C GLU A 109 3.36 1.42 14.02
N GLY A 110 4.45 0.64 14.09
CA GLY A 110 5.55 0.86 15.04
C GLY A 110 6.28 2.21 14.86
N LEU A 111 6.30 2.75 13.64
CA LEU A 111 6.84 4.07 13.32
C LEU A 111 5.83 5.22 13.59
N GLY A 112 4.63 4.89 14.04
CA GLY A 112 3.59 5.86 14.44
C GLY A 112 2.58 6.22 13.36
N TYR A 113 2.54 5.50 12.23
CA TYR A 113 1.50 5.71 11.22
C TYR A 113 0.14 5.23 11.75
N ARG A 114 -0.86 6.13 11.77
CA ARG A 114 -2.16 5.83 12.41
C ARG A 114 -3.14 5.08 11.52
N TYR A 115 -3.04 5.26 10.20
CA TYR A 115 -3.97 4.70 9.24
C TYR A 115 -3.22 3.75 8.32
N VAL A 116 -3.10 2.50 8.75
CA VAL A 116 -2.44 1.45 7.99
C VAL A 116 -3.41 0.32 7.71
N LYS A 117 -3.38 -0.21 6.49
CA LYS A 117 -4.18 -1.35 6.05
C LYS A 117 -3.33 -2.39 5.34
N ASN A 118 -3.58 -3.66 5.63
CA ASN A 118 -2.96 -4.78 4.95
C ASN A 118 -3.91 -5.34 3.88
N PHE A 119 -3.47 -5.34 2.62
CA PHE A 119 -4.14 -6.04 1.54
C PHE A 119 -3.64 -7.49 1.46
N VAL A 120 -4.35 -8.40 2.14
CA VAL A 120 -3.94 -9.79 2.36
C VAL A 120 -3.87 -10.59 1.05
N GLY A 121 -4.88 -10.46 0.18
CA GLY A 121 -4.89 -11.11 -1.13
C GLY A 121 -3.76 -10.64 -2.05
N SER A 122 -3.27 -9.42 -1.81
CA SER A 122 -2.03 -8.90 -2.40
C SER A 122 -2.05 -8.94 -3.94
N PHE A 123 -0.88 -8.90 -4.58
CA PHE A 123 -0.78 -8.86 -6.03
C PHE A 123 -1.33 -10.10 -6.73
N ALA A 124 -1.27 -11.27 -6.08
CA ALA A 124 -1.84 -12.51 -6.62
C ALA A 124 -3.36 -12.40 -6.82
N GLU A 125 -4.11 -11.99 -5.77
CA GLU A 125 -5.56 -11.76 -5.88
C GLU A 125 -5.86 -10.62 -6.86
N TRP A 126 -5.09 -9.54 -6.82
CA TRP A 126 -5.26 -8.44 -7.77
C TRP A 126 -5.17 -8.91 -9.23
N ARG A 127 -4.18 -9.74 -9.55
CA ARG A 127 -4.00 -10.28 -10.90
C ARG A 127 -5.09 -11.26 -11.29
N GLU A 128 -5.55 -12.08 -10.36
CA GLU A 128 -6.65 -13.01 -10.60
C GLU A 128 -7.95 -12.25 -10.92
N CYS A 129 -8.23 -11.19 -10.17
CA CYS A 129 -9.44 -10.40 -10.33
C CYS A 129 -9.38 -9.40 -11.51
N TYR A 130 -8.22 -8.81 -11.78
CA TYR A 130 -8.09 -7.64 -12.67
C TYR A 130 -6.95 -7.73 -13.68
N GLY A 131 -6.25 -8.87 -13.80
CA GLY A 131 -5.10 -9.03 -14.69
C GLY A 131 -5.44 -9.28 -16.17
N GLY A 132 -6.72 -9.43 -16.53
CA GLY A 132 -7.14 -9.89 -17.86
C GLY A 132 -8.15 -9.00 -18.62
N ALA A 133 -8.68 -7.94 -18.03
CA ALA A 133 -9.69 -7.06 -18.66
C ALA A 133 -9.40 -5.58 -18.34
N PRO A 134 -9.87 -4.61 -19.16
CA PRO A 134 -9.94 -3.22 -18.72
C PRO A 134 -10.70 -3.15 -17.39
N PHE A 135 -10.35 -2.19 -16.55
CA PHE A 135 -10.76 -2.06 -15.14
C PHE A 135 -12.28 -1.89 -14.90
N ASP A 136 -13.14 -2.37 -15.78
CA ASP A 136 -14.57 -2.13 -15.85
C ASP A 136 -15.39 -3.24 -15.17
N ASP A 137 -14.93 -4.50 -15.20
CA ASP A 137 -15.66 -5.63 -14.63
C ASP A 137 -15.20 -5.94 -13.19
N ALA A 138 -15.89 -5.34 -12.22
CA ALA A 138 -15.67 -5.55 -10.79
C ALA A 138 -16.17 -6.92 -10.27
N ASP A 139 -16.78 -7.74 -11.13
CA ASP A 139 -17.50 -8.97 -10.76
C ASP A 139 -16.61 -10.22 -10.67
N GLY A 140 -15.33 -10.11 -11.04
CA GLY A 140 -14.39 -11.25 -11.04
C GLY A 140 -13.82 -11.61 -9.66
N CYS A 141 -13.86 -10.70 -8.69
CA CYS A 141 -13.22 -10.92 -7.39
C CYS A 141 -14.19 -11.57 -6.40
N LYS A 142 -14.18 -12.90 -6.33
CA LYS A 142 -14.91 -13.62 -5.28
C LYS A 142 -14.15 -13.46 -3.96
N GLY A 143 -14.78 -12.74 -3.03
CA GLY A 143 -14.28 -12.54 -1.66
C GLY A 143 -14.32 -13.79 -0.79
#